data_AF-A0A151QWP4-F1
#
_entry.id   AF-A0A151QWP4-F1
#
_cell.length_a   1.000
_cell.length_b   1.000
_cell.length_c   1.000
_cell.angle_alpha   90.00
_cell.angle_beta   90.00
_cell.angle_gamma   90.00
#
_symmetry.space_group_name_H-M   'P 1'
#
loop_
_entity.id
_entity.type
_entity.pdbx_description
1 polymer ?
#
loop_
_entity_poly.entity_id
_entity_poly.type
_entity_poly.pdbx_seq_one_letter_code
_entity_poly.pdbx_strand_id
1 'polypeptide(L)'
;MQRPNLYDRQSKLEETLNQFMQVSISNHKSTEASIKNLEIQMRQLAKQLAKNSGGNFSTNTHTNPKENCSVITTRGGKRVGVLEDEEEQ
;
A
#
# COMPACT_ATOMS: atom_id res chain seq x y z
N MET A 1 -36.77 28.18 -49.54
CA MET A 1 -36.36 27.74 -48.20
C MET A 1 -37.51 28.01 -47.23
N GLN A 2 -38.23 26.97 -46.80
CA GLN A 2 -39.28 27.09 -45.79
C GLN A 2 -38.63 27.48 -44.45
N ARG A 3 -39.03 28.60 -43.83
CA ARG A 3 -38.54 28.93 -42.48
C ARG A 3 -39.19 27.99 -41.46
N PRO A 4 -38.44 27.39 -40.53
CA PRO A 4 -39.01 26.60 -39.45
C PRO A 4 -39.98 27.46 -38.64
N ASN A 5 -41.13 26.91 -38.28
CA ASN A 5 -42.11 27.62 -37.47
C ASN A 5 -41.58 27.78 -36.02
N LEU A 6 -42.19 28.64 -35.21
CA LEU A 6 -41.72 28.92 -33.85
C LEU A 6 -41.81 27.68 -32.93
N TYR A 7 -42.83 26.85 -33.11
CA TYR A 7 -43.03 25.62 -32.34
C TYR A 7 -41.91 24.61 -32.62
N ASP A 8 -41.49 24.44 -33.88
CA ASP A 8 -40.38 23.56 -34.25
C ASP A 8 -39.05 23.99 -33.62
N ARG A 9 -38.84 25.31 -33.49
CA ARG A 9 -37.64 25.86 -32.84
C ARG A 9 -37.68 25.63 -31.33
N GLN A 10 -38.84 25.80 -30.72
CA GLN A 10 -39.04 25.56 -29.30
C GLN A 10 -38.84 24.08 -28.95
N SER A 11 -39.49 23.17 -29.69
CA SER A 11 -39.38 21.73 -29.45
C SER A 11 -37.95 21.23 -29.62
N LYS A 12 -37.22 21.70 -30.64
CA LYS A 12 -35.80 21.34 -30.84
C LYS A 12 -34.90 21.86 -29.71
N LEU A 13 -35.20 23.04 -29.15
CA LEU A 13 -34.46 23.58 -28.02
C LEU A 13 -34.69 22.74 -26.76
N GLU A 14 -35.94 22.38 -26.48
CA GLU A 14 -36.30 21.51 -25.36
C GLU A 14 -35.64 20.12 -25.49
N GLU A 15 -35.67 19.54 -26.68
CA GLU A 15 -34.98 18.26 -26.96
C GLU A 15 -33.47 18.37 -26.74
N THR A 16 -32.84 19.43 -27.24
CA THR A 16 -31.40 19.67 -27.06
C THR A 16 -31.04 19.85 -25.59
N LEU A 17 -31.86 20.56 -24.81
CA LEU A 17 -31.67 20.75 -23.38
C LEU A 17 -31.80 19.41 -22.64
N ASN A 18 -32.81 18.61 -22.95
CA ASN A 18 -32.99 17.29 -22.36
C ASN A 18 -31.81 16.37 -22.68
N GLN A 19 -31.34 16.36 -23.93
CA GLN A 19 -30.17 15.58 -24.33
C GLN A 19 -28.92 16.02 -23.56
N PHE A 20 -28.70 17.33 -23.42
CA PHE A 20 -27.58 17.88 -22.66
C PHE A 20 -27.63 17.46 -21.19
N MET A 21 -28.80 17.57 -20.54
CA MET A 21 -28.99 17.14 -19.15
C MET A 21 -28.71 15.65 -18.98
N GLN A 22 -29.22 14.81 -19.89
CA GLN A 22 -29.00 13.35 -19.82
C GLN A 22 -27.53 12.97 -19.98
N VAL A 23 -26.84 13.57 -20.96
CA VAL A 23 -25.39 13.35 -21.14
C VAL A 23 -24.61 13.84 -19.92
N SER A 24 -24.97 14.99 -19.36
CA SER A 24 -24.34 15.55 -18.16
C SER A 24 -24.50 14.62 -16.95
N ILE A 25 -25.72 14.13 -16.68
CA ILE A 25 -25.99 13.19 -15.59
C ILE A 25 -25.23 11.87 -15.79
N SER A 26 -25.22 11.33 -17.01
CA SER A 26 -24.50 10.09 -17.33
C SER A 26 -23.00 10.24 -17.09
N ASN A 27 -22.42 11.35 -17.58
CA ASN A 27 -21.00 11.65 -17.39
C ASN A 27 -20.67 11.82 -15.91
N HIS A 28 -21.50 12.53 -15.14
CA HIS A 28 -21.30 12.69 -13.70
C HIS A 28 -21.28 11.35 -12.97
N LYS A 29 -22.24 10.46 -13.25
CA LYS A 29 -22.28 9.10 -12.68
C LYS A 29 -21.05 8.28 -13.06
N SER A 30 -20.60 8.38 -14.31
CA SER A 30 -19.40 7.69 -14.80
C SER A 30 -18.13 8.19 -14.07
N THR A 31 -18.00 9.50 -13.89
CA THR A 31 -16.91 10.12 -13.12
C THR A 31 -16.95 9.70 -11.65
N GLU A 32 -18.12 9.70 -11.01
CA GLU A 32 -18.27 9.26 -9.63
C GLU A 32 -17.85 7.79 -9.46
N ALA A 33 -18.27 6.91 -10.36
CA ALA A 33 -17.86 5.50 -10.36
C ALA A 33 -16.35 5.33 -10.56
N SER A 34 -15.76 6.11 -11.47
CA SER A 34 -14.31 6.09 -11.73
C SER A 34 -13.52 6.53 -10.50
N ILE A 35 -13.98 7.58 -9.79
CA ILE A 35 -13.37 8.03 -8.54
C ILE A 35 -13.43 6.93 -7.48
N LYS A 36 -14.60 6.32 -7.24
CA LYS A 36 -14.73 5.22 -6.27
C LYS A 36 -13.83 4.03 -6.60
N ASN A 37 -13.69 3.69 -7.88
CA ASN A 37 -12.79 2.62 -8.32
C ASN A 37 -11.32 2.97 -8.01
N LEU A 38 -10.91 4.21 -8.27
CA LEU A 38 -9.56 4.69 -7.93
C LEU A 38 -9.31 4.67 -6.42
N GLU A 39 -10.27 5.11 -5.61
CA GLU A 39 -10.18 5.03 -4.14
C GLU A 39 -9.94 3.60 -3.65
N ILE A 40 -10.67 2.63 -4.21
CA ILE A 40 -10.50 1.21 -3.87
C ILE A 40 -9.11 0.72 -4.27
N GLN A 41 -8.65 1.01 -5.48
CA GLN A 41 -7.32 0.60 -5.95
C GLN A 41 -6.21 1.23 -5.10
N MET A 42 -6.31 2.52 -4.79
CA MET A 42 -5.35 3.20 -3.92
C MET A 42 -5.33 2.60 -2.51
N ARG A 43 -6.49 2.25 -1.95
CA ARG A 43 -6.56 1.57 -0.64
C ARG A 43 -5.87 0.21 -0.67
N GLN A 44 -6.04 -0.56 -1.74
CA GLN A 44 -5.36 -1.84 -1.91
C GLN A 44 -3.84 -1.67 -2.04
N LEU A 45 -3.39 -0.70 -2.84
CA LEU A 45 -1.96 -0.36 -2.97
C LEU A 45 -1.37 0.04 -1.62
N ALA A 46 -2.03 0.90 -0.86
CA ALA A 46 -1.59 1.30 0.47
C ALA A 46 -1.48 0.10 1.43
N LYS A 47 -2.46 -0.82 1.39
CA LYS A 47 -2.41 -2.07 2.18
C LYS A 47 -1.25 -2.97 1.77
N GLN A 48 -0.98 -3.11 0.47
CA GLN A 48 0.16 -3.89 -0.03
C GLN A 48 1.48 -3.25 0.38
N LEU A 49 1.61 -1.93 0.28
CA LEU A 49 2.81 -1.21 0.69
C LEU A 49 3.08 -1.41 2.19
N ALA A 50 2.06 -1.26 3.04
CA ALA A 50 2.19 -1.50 4.48
C ALA A 50 2.61 -2.96 4.76
N LYS A 51 2.00 -3.94 4.10
CA LYS A 51 2.36 -5.35 4.23
C LYS A 51 3.80 -5.64 3.79
N ASN A 52 4.25 -5.04 2.70
CA ASN A 52 5.59 -5.25 2.13
C ASN A 52 6.67 -4.45 2.86
N SER A 53 6.32 -3.35 3.53
CA SER A 53 7.24 -2.60 4.40
C SER A 53 7.63 -3.34 5.68
N GLY A 54 6.88 -4.39 6.04
CA GLY A 54 7.23 -5.33 7.10
C GLY A 54 8.28 -6.37 6.71
N GLY A 55 8.94 -6.21 5.55
CA GLY A 55 10.15 -6.96 5.25
C GLY A 55 11.22 -6.54 6.24
N ASN A 56 11.56 -7.44 7.17
CA ASN A 56 12.70 -7.30 8.06
C ASN A 56 13.85 -6.70 7.25
N PHE A 57 14.41 -5.57 7.71
CA PHE A 57 15.80 -5.32 7.39
C PHE A 57 16.51 -6.58 7.86
N SER A 58 16.85 -7.46 6.91
CA SER A 58 17.68 -8.62 7.19
C SER A 58 19.01 -8.01 7.57
N THR A 59 19.16 -7.72 8.87
CA THR A 59 20.44 -7.38 9.43
C THR A 59 21.31 -8.57 9.08
N ASN A 60 22.22 -8.38 8.11
CA ASN A 60 23.22 -9.37 7.68
C ASN A 60 24.20 -9.74 8.81
N THR A 61 23.87 -9.42 10.05
CA THR A 61 24.53 -9.91 11.24
C THR A 61 24.19 -11.40 11.38
N HIS A 62 25.05 -12.23 10.80
CA HIS A 62 25.20 -13.60 11.26
C HIS A 62 25.71 -13.56 12.70
N THR A 63 25.14 -14.39 13.59
CA THR A 63 25.76 -14.66 14.88
C THR A 63 27.19 -15.13 14.59
N ASN A 64 28.20 -14.43 15.12
CA ASN A 64 29.58 -14.87 14.99
C ASN A 64 29.63 -16.33 15.48
N PRO A 65 30.04 -17.31 14.64
CA PRO A 65 30.31 -18.64 15.13
C PRO A 65 31.29 -18.45 16.27
N LYS A 66 30.94 -18.88 17.49
CA LYS A 66 31.91 -18.90 18.58
C LYS A 66 32.96 -19.93 18.18
N GLU A 67 33.95 -19.49 17.41
CA GLU A 67 35.18 -20.24 17.19
C GLU A 67 35.77 -20.45 18.56
N ASN A 68 35.65 -21.70 19.03
CA ASN A 68 36.42 -22.34 20.10
C ASN A 68 37.11 -21.31 21.01
N CYS A 69 36.37 -20.75 21.97
CA CYS A 69 36.97 -19.93 23.01
C CYS A 69 38.01 -20.81 23.72
N SER A 70 39.28 -20.61 23.40
CA SER A 70 40.36 -21.26 24.12
C SER A 70 40.35 -20.70 25.54
N VAL A 71 40.11 -21.58 26.50
CA VAL A 71 40.14 -21.22 27.91
C VAL A 71 41.54 -20.72 28.24
N ILE A 72 41.66 -19.41 28.49
CA ILE A 72 42.92 -18.82 28.91
C ILE A 72 43.07 -19.09 30.41
N THR A 73 44.10 -19.84 30.77
CA THR A 73 44.51 -20.02 32.17
C THR A 73 45.60 -19.01 32.50
N THR A 74 45.31 -18.10 33.41
CA THR A 74 46.31 -17.12 33.89
C THR A 74 47.37 -17.82 34.76
N ARG A 75 48.55 -17.19 34.92
CA ARG A 75 49.63 -17.71 35.80
C ARG A 75 49.19 -17.94 37.25
N GLY A 76 48.12 -17.27 37.71
CA GLY A 76 47.49 -17.47 39.02
C GLY A 76 46.42 -18.56 39.06
N GLY A 77 46.26 -19.36 37.99
CA GLY A 77 45.32 -20.49 37.92
C GLY A 77 43.86 -20.12 37.59
N LYS A 78 43.53 -18.83 37.47
CA LYS A 78 42.17 -18.40 37.12
C LYS A 78 41.90 -18.64 35.64
N ARG A 79 40.81 -19.36 35.34
CA ARG A 79 40.28 -19.60 34.00
C ARG A 79 39.31 -18.47 33.64
N VAL A 80 39.42 -17.90 32.44
CA VAL A 80 38.52 -16.83 31.97
C VAL A 80 37.86 -17.27 30.66
N GLY A 81 36.53 -17.18 30.59
CA GLY A 81 35.72 -17.58 29.43
C GLY A 81 34.81 -18.80 29.63
N VAL A 82 34.72 -19.36 30.85
CA VAL A 82 33.75 -20.39 31.21
C VAL A 82 32.41 -19.70 31.50
N LEU A 83 31.34 -20.07 30.80
CA LEU A 83 29.99 -19.85 31.34
C LEU A 83 29.89 -20.82 32.52
N GLU A 84 29.75 -20.28 33.72
CA GLU A 84 29.62 -21.05 34.95
C GLU A 84 28.36 -21.92 34.82
N ASP A 85 28.54 -23.18 34.45
CA ASP A 85 27.55 -24.21 34.71
C ASP A 85 27.66 -24.50 36.22
N GLU A 86 26.59 -24.17 36.95
CA GLU A 86 26.47 -24.50 38.36
C GLU A 86 26.55 -26.02 38.54
N GLU A 87 27.58 -26.51 39.23
CA GLU A 87 27.66 -27.90 39.64
C GLU A 87 26.72 -28.14 40.83
N GLU A 88 25.63 -28.87 40.58
CA GLU A 88 24.89 -29.59 41.62
C GLU A 88 25.68 -30.84 42.06
N GLN A 89 26.10 -30.81 43.33
CA GLN A 89 26.40 -31.87 44.33
C GLN A 89 27.79 -31.83 44.95
#